data_AF-A0A1G9XHB7-F1
#
_entry.id   AF-A0A1G9XHB7-F1
#
_cell.length_a   1.000
_cell.length_b   1.000
_cell.length_c   1.000
_cell.angle_alpha   90.00
_cell.angle_beta   90.00
_cell.angle_gamma   90.00
#
_symmetry.space_group_name_H-M   'P 1'
#
loop_
_entity.id
_entity.type
_entity.pdbx_description
1 polymer ?
#
loop_
_entity_poly.entity_id
_entity_poly.type
_entity_poly.pdbx_seq_one_letter_code
_entity_poly.pdbx_strand_id
1 'polypeptide(L)'
;MICIGEHCYELVENNKEAFDEEQLKSRYSEILHKYDYLVGDIGYEQLRLRGFFDDGHDKATYDTKISTLPEYIYEYCNFGCPYFVLKKITPGK
;
A
#
# COMPACT_ATOMS: atom_id res chain seq x y z
N MET A 1 1.69 -11.37 -8.55
CA MET A 1 1.27 -10.22 -9.40
C MET A 1 -0.24 -10.12 -9.30
N ILE A 2 -0.75 -8.95 -8.92
CA ILE A 2 -2.17 -8.68 -8.71
C ILE A 2 -2.57 -7.53 -9.62
N CYS A 3 -3.53 -7.74 -10.51
CA CYS A 3 -3.96 -6.71 -11.46
C CYS A 3 -5.37 -6.24 -11.12
N ILE A 4 -5.54 -4.91 -11.04
CA ILE A 4 -6.79 -4.23 -10.77
C ILE A 4 -6.99 -3.20 -11.89
N GLY A 5 -7.91 -3.49 -12.79
CA GLY A 5 -8.06 -2.73 -14.04
C GLY A 5 -6.80 -2.82 -14.89
N GLU A 6 -6.26 -1.67 -15.28
CA GLU A 6 -5.04 -1.55 -16.12
C GLU A 6 -3.74 -1.49 -15.29
N HIS A 7 -3.82 -1.60 -13.97
CA HIS A 7 -2.66 -1.50 -13.08
C HIS A 7 -2.36 -2.85 -12.45
N CYS A 8 -1.12 -3.28 -12.58
CA CYS A 8 -0.62 -4.47 -11.90
C CYS A 8 0.31 -4.08 -10.76
N TYR A 9 0.29 -4.90 -9.73
CA TYR A 9 1.02 -4.72 -8.49
C TYR A 9 1.76 -6.01 -8.12
N GLU A 10 2.89 -5.85 -7.45
CA GLU A 10 3.65 -6.92 -6.83
C GLU A 10 3.52 -6.84 -5.31
N LEU A 11 3.24 -7.98 -4.66
CA LEU A 11 3.26 -8.07 -3.20
C LEU A 11 4.71 -8.14 -2.74
N VAL A 12 5.21 -7.04 -2.18
CA VAL A 12 6.61 -6.93 -1.75
C VAL A 12 6.76 -7.22 -0.26
N GLU A 13 5.69 -7.08 0.52
CA GLU A 13 5.68 -7.42 1.95
C GLU A 13 4.30 -7.91 2.38
N ASN A 14 4.25 -8.96 3.19
CA ASN A 14 3.02 -9.49 3.78
C ASN A 14 3.26 -9.82 5.25
N ASN A 15 3.05 -8.83 6.12
CA ASN A 15 3.22 -8.98 7.55
C ASN A 15 1.99 -9.66 8.15
N LYS A 16 2.20 -10.74 8.92
CA LYS A 16 1.13 -11.51 9.60
C LYS A 16 0.02 -11.98 8.66
N GLU A 17 0.37 -12.33 7.42
CA GLU A 17 -0.57 -12.86 6.42
C GLU A 17 -1.79 -11.95 6.19
N ALA A 18 -1.61 -10.63 6.30
CA ALA A 18 -2.68 -9.63 6.17
C ALA A 18 -3.26 -9.50 4.76
N PHE A 19 -2.54 -9.98 3.74
CA PHE A 19 -2.94 -9.82 2.35
C PHE A 19 -4.12 -10.72 1.97
N ASP A 20 -5.20 -10.10 1.49
CA ASP A 20 -6.38 -10.75 0.92
C ASP A 20 -6.76 -10.01 -0.38
N GLU A 21 -6.73 -10.72 -1.50
CA GLU A 21 -6.96 -10.13 -2.82
C GLU A 21 -8.42 -9.68 -3.02
N GLU A 22 -9.39 -10.39 -2.43
CA GLU A 22 -10.81 -10.03 -2.54
C GLU A 22 -11.11 -8.75 -1.73
N GLN A 23 -10.59 -8.67 -0.51
CA GLN A 23 -10.71 -7.48 0.34
C GLN A 23 -10.01 -6.27 -0.28
N LEU A 24 -8.81 -6.48 -0.85
CA LEU A 24 -8.10 -5.44 -1.59
C LEU A 24 -8.99 -4.89 -2.70
N LYS A 25 -9.49 -5.75 -3.61
CA LYS A 25 -10.33 -5.34 -4.75
C LYS A 25 -11.60 -4.62 -4.29
N SER A 26 -12.20 -5.04 -3.18
CA SER A 26 -13.41 -4.42 -2.63
C SER A 26 -13.16 -3.01 -2.05
N ARG A 27 -12.00 -2.77 -1.45
CA ARG A 27 -11.64 -1.47 -0.84
C ARG A 27 -10.90 -0.52 -1.78
N TYR A 28 -10.42 -1.03 -2.91
CA TYR A 28 -9.61 -0.30 -3.85
C TYR A 28 -10.38 0.87 -4.49
N SER A 29 -9.69 1.99 -4.69
CA SER A 29 -10.25 3.20 -5.31
C SER A 29 -9.30 3.75 -6.36
N GLU A 30 -9.84 4.28 -7.45
CA GLU A 30 -9.07 4.83 -8.57
C GLU A 30 -8.13 5.98 -8.16
N ILE A 31 -8.44 6.69 -7.08
CA ILE A 31 -7.55 7.74 -6.54
C ILE A 31 -6.19 7.19 -6.12
N LEU A 32 -6.09 5.89 -5.87
CA LEU A 32 -4.86 5.21 -5.49
C LEU A 32 -3.91 5.00 -6.68
N HIS A 33 -4.39 5.14 -7.92
CA HIS A 33 -3.61 4.90 -9.14
C HIS A 33 -2.37 5.78 -9.26
N LYS A 34 -2.40 6.96 -8.64
CA LYS A 34 -1.30 7.92 -8.70
C LYS A 34 -0.08 7.54 -7.85
N TYR A 35 -0.21 6.58 -6.94
CA TYR A 35 0.85 6.20 -6.02
C TYR A 35 1.67 5.02 -6.55
N ASP A 36 2.94 4.98 -6.17
CA ASP A 36 3.87 3.91 -6.57
C ASP A 36 3.72 2.68 -5.67
N TYR A 37 3.26 2.86 -4.44
CA TYR A 37 3.06 1.83 -3.44
C TYR A 37 1.67 1.94 -2.82
N LEU A 38 1.04 0.80 -2.56
CA LEU A 38 -0.17 0.71 -1.77
C LEU A 38 0.11 -0.10 -0.52
N VAL A 39 -0.26 0.45 0.62
CA VAL A 39 -0.13 -0.19 1.92
C VAL A 39 -1.53 -0.51 2.40
N GLY A 40 -1.77 -1.78 2.65
CA GLY A 40 -2.99 -2.26 3.27
C GLY A 40 -2.72 -2.58 4.72
N ASP A 41 -3.44 -1.95 5.63
CA ASP A 41 -3.25 -2.12 7.06
C ASP A 41 -4.58 -2.48 7.74
N ILE A 42 -4.54 -3.40 8.71
CA ILE A 42 -5.75 -3.98 9.33
C ILE A 42 -6.03 -3.28 10.66
N GLY A 43 -6.61 -2.09 10.59
CA GLY A 43 -7.06 -1.33 11.76
C GLY A 43 -8.50 -1.66 12.14
N TYR A 44 -8.76 -1.98 13.42
CA TYR A 44 -10.11 -2.28 13.93
C TYR A 44 -10.87 -3.32 13.07
N GLU A 45 -10.18 -4.41 12.69
CA GLU A 45 -10.72 -5.50 11.85
C GLU A 45 -11.15 -5.04 10.44
N GLN A 46 -10.68 -3.88 9.98
CA GLN A 46 -10.98 -3.36 8.66
C GLN A 46 -9.72 -3.05 7.88
N LEU A 47 -9.72 -3.47 6.61
CA LEU A 47 -8.69 -3.08 5.66
C LEU A 47 -8.77 -1.58 5.35
N ARG A 48 -7.68 -0.87 5.64
CA ARG A 48 -7.43 0.50 5.21
C ARG A 48 -6.36 0.48 4.13
N LEU A 49 -6.62 1.18 3.03
CA LEU A 49 -5.65 1.33 1.94
C LEU A 49 -5.09 2.76 1.97
N ARG A 50 -3.76 2.85 2.01
CA ARG A 50 -3.02 4.11 1.93
C ARG A 50 -2.03 4.05 0.78
N GLY A 51 -1.95 5.13 0.02
CA GLY A 51 -0.99 5.26 -1.06
C GLY A 51 0.28 5.97 -0.62
N PHE A 52 1.42 5.48 -1.10
CA PHE A 52 2.75 6.03 -0.89
C PHE A 52 3.48 6.16 -2.22
N PHE A 53 4.32 7.18 -2.35
CA PHE A 53 5.22 7.39 -3.46
C PHE A 53 6.58 6.76 -3.17
N ASP A 54 7.31 6.44 -4.23
CA ASP A 54 8.74 6.19 -4.15
C ASP A 54 9.47 7.43 -3.61
N ASP A 55 10.55 7.24 -2.86
CA ASP A 55 11.26 8.34 -2.19
C ASP A 55 11.79 9.41 -3.17
N GLY A 56 12.08 8.99 -4.41
CA GLY A 56 12.56 9.84 -5.50
C GLY A 56 11.46 10.42 -6.39
N HIS A 57 10.18 10.15 -6.12
CA HIS A 57 9.07 10.63 -6.94
C HIS A 57 8.80 12.14 -6.71
N ASP A 58 8.65 12.93 -7.78
CA ASP A 58 8.53 14.40 -7.69
C ASP A 58 7.34 14.90 -6.86
N LYS A 59 6.29 14.09 -6.76
CA LYS A 59 5.08 14.39 -5.96
C LYS A 59 5.14 13.90 -4.52
N ALA A 60 6.23 13.26 -4.09
CA ALA A 60 6.36 12.72 -2.76
C ALA A 60 6.57 13.84 -1.72
N THR A 61 5.61 13.98 -0.80
CA THR A 61 5.80 14.73 0.45
C THR A 61 6.37 13.81 1.52
N TYR A 62 6.91 14.37 2.60
CA TYR A 62 7.50 13.59 3.70
C TYR A 62 6.56 12.44 4.19
N ASP A 63 5.30 12.75 4.45
CA ASP A 63 4.30 11.78 4.98
C ASP A 63 3.76 10.79 3.93
N THR A 64 4.20 10.90 2.68
CA THR A 64 3.75 10.03 1.59
C THR A 64 4.89 9.27 0.95
N LYS A 65 6.11 9.35 1.48
CA LYS A 65 7.25 8.54 1.03
C LYS A 65 7.17 7.13 1.59
N ILE A 66 7.52 6.14 0.79
CA ILE A 66 7.55 4.75 1.27
C ILE A 66 8.55 4.56 2.42
N SER A 67 9.62 5.38 2.49
CA SER A 67 10.55 5.38 3.63
C SER A 67 9.91 5.68 4.97
N THR A 68 8.77 6.39 5.01
CA THR A 68 8.07 6.75 6.26
C THR A 68 6.98 5.75 6.65
N LEU A 69 6.91 4.61 5.95
CA LEU A 69 5.98 3.53 6.27
C LEU A 69 6.15 3.01 7.72
N PRO A 70 7.36 2.77 8.26
CA PRO A 70 7.51 2.29 9.63
C PRO A 70 6.86 3.23 10.66
N GLU A 71 7.05 4.53 10.49
CA GLU A 71 6.43 5.57 11.31
C GLU A 71 4.91 5.56 11.16
N TYR A 72 4.41 5.48 9.92
CA TYR A 72 2.97 5.37 9.66
C TYR A 72 2.32 4.17 10.38
N ILE A 73 2.93 2.98 10.29
CA ILE A 73 2.40 1.79 10.96
C ILE A 73 2.40 1.97 12.48
N TYR A 74 3.49 2.50 13.02
CA TYR A 74 3.62 2.75 14.46
C TYR A 74 2.57 3.74 14.97
N GLU A 75 2.32 4.83 14.25
CA GLU A 75 1.37 5.88 14.65
C GLU A 75 -0.09 5.50 14.42
N TYR A 76 -0.41 4.81 13.31
CA TYR A 76 -1.79 4.66 12.86
C TYR A 76 -2.35 3.23 12.94
N CYS A 77 -1.52 2.20 12.94
CA CYS A 77 -1.97 0.79 12.93
C CYS A 77 -2.08 0.19 14.34
N ASN A 78 -1.44 0.80 15.35
CA ASN A 78 -1.16 0.23 16.67
C ASN A 78 -0.09 -0.87 16.64
N PHE A 79 0.47 -1.17 17.81
CA PHE A 79 1.59 -2.11 17.94
C PHE A 79 1.22 -3.52 17.46
N GLY A 80 2.00 -4.05 16.51
CA GLY A 80 1.79 -5.41 15.99
C GLY A 80 0.59 -5.57 15.06
N CYS A 81 0.06 -4.48 14.51
CA CYS A 81 -0.99 -4.52 13.50
C CYS A 81 -0.55 -5.26 12.22
N PRO A 82 -1.37 -6.17 11.66
CA PRO A 82 -1.11 -6.79 10.36
C PRO A 82 -1.15 -5.76 9.24
N TYR A 83 -0.24 -5.87 8.27
CA TYR A 83 -0.22 -5.04 7.08
C TYR A 83 0.44 -5.74 5.90
N PHE A 84 0.22 -5.23 4.70
CA PHE A 84 0.90 -5.65 3.49
C PHE A 84 1.30 -4.44 2.65
N VAL A 85 2.29 -4.64 1.78
CA VAL A 85 2.78 -3.61 0.86
C VAL A 85 2.76 -4.16 -0.55
N LEU A 86 2.09 -3.41 -1.43
CA LEU A 86 2.03 -3.64 -2.86
C LEU A 86 2.85 -2.58 -3.57
N LYS A 87 3.76 -2.97 -4.44
CA LYS A 87 4.47 -2.07 -5.35
C LYS A 87 3.81 -2.08 -6.72
N LYS A 88 3.50 -0.92 -7.27
CA LYS A 88 2.97 -0.79 -8.63
C LYS A 88 4.03 -1.24 -9.63
N ILE A 89 3.65 -2.14 -10.52
CA ILE A 89 4.47 -2.55 -11.65
C ILE A 89 4.29 -1.48 -12.71
N THR A 90 5.29 -0.62 -12.86
CA THR A 90 5.38 0.27 -14.01
C THR A 90 5.90 -0.55 -15.19
N PRO A 91 5.19 -0.63 -16.33
CA PRO A 91 5.81 -1.07 -17.58
C PRO A 91 7.03 -0.16 -17.80
N GLY A 92 8.18 -0.77 -18.03
CA GLY A 92 9.49 -0.15 -17.83
C GLY A 92 9.65 1.27 -18.38
N LYS A 93 10.47 2.05 -17.66
CA LYS A 93 11.33 3.04 -18.32
C LYS A 93 12.22 2.35 -19.34
#